data_AF-A0A388LXA9-F1
#
_entry.id   AF-A0A388LXA9-F1
#
_cell.length_a   1.000
_cell.length_b   1.000
_cell.length_c   1.000
_cell.angle_alpha   90.00
_cell.angle_beta   90.00
_cell.angle_gamma   90.00
#
_symmetry.space_group_name_H-M   'P 1'
#
loop_
_entity.id
_entity.type
_entity.pdbx_description
1 polymer ?
#
loop_
_entity_poly.entity_id
_entity_poly.type
_entity_poly.pdbx_seq_one_letter_code
_entity_poly.pdbx_strand_id
1 'polypeptide(L)'
;MSIVILNLWNELRTSSVKWKCTPSDTEIVTKGPSEAPPSPTRCATRKVVDSRGRALTTPDQEEDSQVELTSSRYGRAEDKAGAMASQVSLRYGRADDEAGAMVSQVSLRCRRPEDEAGALASQVSHRCMETTPSLACANKCVFCWRHHTNPVGKSWKWKMDGPLMIVEGALENHKKMIKQMKGVPGVKPERLEQGLAPKHCALSLVGEPIMYPEINQIVCELHKRRISTFLVTNAQFPERIAQLDPVTQLYVSVDAATKEQLKAIDRPLFSDFWERFRDSLRALRDKRQRTVYRLTLVKGWNMEEAQAYAELVELGRPDFIEIKGVTYCGSSSASSLTMGNVPWHADVKSFSEAICALRGDEYALACEHAHSCCVLLANRRKFLINGAWHTWINYDRFHDLVASGVAFGSEDYMVPTPSWAVYGAEEGGFDPNETRVKKERRHGTTADSGGCS
;
A
#
# COMPACT_ATOMS: atom_id res chain seq x y z
N MET A 1 -1.84 -3.67 -3.63
CA MET A 1 -1.23 -2.56 -4.41
C MET A 1 -0.98 -1.45 -3.41
N SER A 2 0.06 -1.62 -2.59
CA SER A 2 0.19 -0.96 -1.30
C SER A 2 1.54 -0.29 -1.23
N ILE A 3 1.50 1.04 -1.18
CA ILE A 3 2.65 1.90 -1.48
C ILE A 3 3.52 2.12 -0.21
N VAL A 4 3.10 1.52 0.90
CA VAL A 4 3.39 1.96 2.26
C VAL A 4 4.68 1.40 2.85
N ILE A 5 5.03 0.12 2.60
CA ILE A 5 6.15 -0.55 3.28
C ILE A 5 7.51 -0.29 2.63
N LEU A 6 7.56 0.09 1.35
CA LEU A 6 8.80 0.04 0.57
C LEU A 6 9.75 1.23 0.76
N ASN A 7 9.20 2.42 1.01
CA ASN A 7 9.99 3.60 1.33
C ASN A 7 10.82 3.42 2.63
N LEU A 8 10.43 2.49 3.52
CA LEU A 8 11.18 2.12 4.71
C LEU A 8 12.42 1.24 4.45
N TRP A 9 12.45 0.45 3.36
CA TRP A 9 13.53 -0.53 3.13
C TRP A 9 14.63 0.00 2.19
N ASN A 10 14.27 0.79 1.17
CA ASN A 10 15.26 1.36 0.24
C ASN A 10 16.12 2.46 0.86
N GLU A 11 15.61 3.24 1.84
CA GLU A 11 16.40 4.30 2.48
C GLU A 11 17.58 3.74 3.32
N LEU A 12 17.44 2.54 3.90
CA LEU A 12 18.45 1.91 4.77
C LEU A 12 19.68 1.38 4.02
N ARG A 13 19.60 1.13 2.70
CA ARG A 13 20.75 0.64 1.91
C ARG A 13 21.70 1.76 1.45
N THR A 14 21.25 3.02 1.43
CA THR A 14 22.05 4.15 0.90
C THR A 14 22.83 4.92 1.95
N SER A 15 22.54 4.72 3.24
CA SER A 15 23.24 5.37 4.37
C SER A 15 24.55 4.69 4.74
N SER A 16 25.49 4.64 3.79
CA SER A 16 26.88 4.19 4.01
C SER A 16 27.70 5.21 4.80
N VAL A 17 27.36 5.44 6.08
CA VAL A 17 28.12 6.34 6.94
C VAL A 17 29.42 5.67 7.41
N LYS A 18 30.47 5.79 6.60
CA LYS A 18 31.85 5.48 7.01
C LYS A 18 32.34 6.54 7.99
N TRP A 19 32.33 6.23 9.29
CA TRP A 19 32.99 7.04 10.30
C TRP A 19 34.51 6.83 10.23
N LYS A 20 35.27 7.89 9.92
CA LYS A 20 36.71 7.93 10.17
C LYS A 20 36.91 8.32 11.64
N CYS A 21 37.64 7.52 12.40
CA CYS A 21 38.17 7.96 13.70
C CYS A 21 39.37 8.88 13.47
N THR A 22 39.34 10.08 14.04
CA THR A 22 40.53 10.88 14.33
C THR A 22 40.83 10.77 15.83
N PRO A 23 42.07 10.51 16.24
CA PRO A 23 42.44 10.46 17.65
C PRO A 23 42.66 11.88 18.20
N SER A 24 42.12 12.16 19.37
CA SER A 24 42.52 13.30 20.20
C SER A 24 42.30 12.98 21.68
N ASP A 25 43.43 12.91 22.36
CA ASP A 25 43.66 13.35 23.74
C ASP A 25 43.02 12.56 24.90
N THR A 26 43.86 11.65 25.41
CA THR A 26 43.89 11.21 26.80
C THR A 26 44.02 12.37 27.78
N GLU A 27 43.14 12.43 28.79
CA GLU A 27 43.50 12.96 30.11
C GLU A 27 43.46 11.84 31.16
N ILE A 28 44.49 11.83 32.00
CA ILE A 28 44.71 10.86 33.07
C ILE A 28 44.28 11.51 34.38
N VAL A 29 43.35 10.90 35.12
CA VAL A 29 43.08 11.27 36.52
C VAL A 29 43.13 10.00 37.38
N THR A 30 44.04 9.99 38.36
CA THR A 30 44.31 8.86 39.25
C THR A 30 43.81 9.12 40.68
N LYS A 31 43.23 8.07 41.29
CA LYS A 31 42.93 7.80 42.72
C LYS A 31 41.99 6.58 42.72
N GLY A 32 42.04 5.57 43.58
CA GLY A 32 42.88 5.16 44.73
C GLY A 32 42.22 3.88 45.33
N PRO A 33 42.93 2.94 45.97
CA PRO A 33 42.45 1.54 46.03
C PRO A 33 41.73 1.10 47.32
N SER A 34 40.62 0.38 47.14
CA SER A 34 40.00 -0.65 48.01
C SER A 34 38.83 -1.31 47.22
N GLU A 35 38.34 -2.54 47.46
CA GLU A 35 38.84 -3.70 48.23
C GLU A 35 38.19 -5.00 47.67
N ALA A 36 38.51 -6.18 48.23
CA ALA A 36 37.97 -7.50 47.82
C ALA A 36 38.01 -8.49 49.02
N PRO A 37 37.50 -9.74 48.95
CA PRO A 37 36.77 -10.41 47.86
C PRO A 37 35.32 -10.73 48.34
N PRO A 38 34.70 -11.95 48.37
CA PRO A 38 35.07 -13.32 47.95
C PRO A 38 34.38 -13.82 46.65
N SER A 39 34.54 -15.12 46.38
CA SER A 39 33.88 -15.98 45.37
C SER A 39 33.49 -17.31 46.12
N PRO A 40 33.10 -18.48 45.53
CA PRO A 40 33.11 -18.96 44.14
C PRO A 40 31.78 -19.66 43.69
N THR A 41 31.63 -20.30 42.53
CA THR A 41 32.08 -21.69 42.25
C THR A 41 31.99 -22.02 40.74
N ARG A 42 32.95 -22.81 40.22
CA ARG A 42 32.99 -23.33 38.84
C ARG A 42 32.31 -24.70 38.71
N CYS A 43 31.92 -25.09 37.49
CA CYS A 43 32.30 -26.41 36.99
C CYS A 43 32.50 -26.39 35.45
N ALA A 44 33.26 -27.35 34.92
CA ALA A 44 33.71 -27.39 33.52
C ALA A 44 33.30 -28.70 32.83
N THR A 45 33.09 -28.66 31.51
CA THR A 45 32.76 -29.84 30.70
C THR A 45 34.00 -30.48 30.07
N ARG A 46 34.16 -31.80 30.27
CA ARG A 46 35.12 -32.64 29.54
C ARG A 46 34.50 -33.12 28.22
N LYS A 47 35.33 -33.25 27.17
CA LYS A 47 35.00 -34.08 26.01
C LYS A 47 35.26 -35.56 26.32
N VAL A 48 34.40 -36.45 25.81
CA VAL A 48 34.61 -37.90 25.80
C VAL A 48 34.74 -38.35 24.35
N VAL A 49 35.66 -39.30 24.10
CA VAL A 49 35.93 -39.93 22.79
C VAL A 49 36.00 -41.43 23.03
N ASP A 50 35.58 -42.25 22.06
CA ASP A 50 35.61 -43.71 22.22
C ASP A 50 37.03 -44.31 22.08
N SER A 51 37.17 -45.58 22.45
CA SER A 51 38.44 -46.29 22.50
C SER A 51 39.02 -46.69 21.12
N ARG A 52 38.44 -46.24 20.00
CA ARG A 52 39.01 -46.39 18.65
C ARG A 52 39.00 -45.09 17.82
N GLY A 53 38.73 -43.94 18.43
CA GLY A 53 39.00 -42.63 17.86
C GLY A 53 38.12 -42.23 16.68
N ARG A 54 36.85 -42.65 16.65
CA ARG A 54 35.87 -42.16 15.64
C ARG A 54 34.71 -41.42 16.30
N ALA A 55 34.32 -40.30 15.70
CA ALA A 55 33.12 -39.57 16.07
C ALA A 55 31.89 -40.27 15.48
N LEU A 56 30.87 -40.50 16.31
CA LEU A 56 29.56 -41.01 15.89
C LEU A 56 28.58 -39.84 15.81
N THR A 57 27.75 -39.84 14.77
CA THR A 57 26.75 -38.80 14.45
C THR A 57 25.34 -39.39 14.43
N THR A 58 24.35 -38.51 14.37
CA THR A 58 22.90 -38.74 14.13
C THR A 58 22.07 -39.12 15.37
N PRO A 59 20.76 -38.79 15.38
CA PRO A 59 20.17 -37.51 14.92
C PRO A 59 19.16 -36.93 15.93
N ASP A 60 19.02 -35.60 15.96
CA ASP A 60 18.15 -34.90 16.91
C ASP A 60 16.64 -35.08 16.61
N GLN A 61 15.88 -35.37 17.67
CA GLN A 61 14.48 -34.95 17.80
C GLN A 61 14.47 -33.78 18.78
N GLU A 62 14.11 -32.58 18.32
CA GLU A 62 13.90 -31.43 19.21
C GLU A 62 12.46 -31.42 19.72
N GLU A 63 12.32 -31.43 21.05
CA GLU A 63 11.08 -31.17 21.77
C GLU A 63 11.20 -29.82 22.49
N ASP A 64 10.11 -29.05 22.53
CA ASP A 64 10.07 -27.65 22.98
C ASP A 64 10.50 -27.46 24.44
N SER A 65 11.31 -26.43 24.71
CA SER A 65 11.27 -25.75 26.03
C SER A 65 11.65 -24.26 25.94
N GLN A 66 10.84 -23.43 26.60
CA GLN A 66 10.98 -21.98 26.61
C GLN A 66 12.09 -21.52 27.57
N VAL A 67 12.82 -20.47 27.20
CA VAL A 67 13.65 -19.68 28.13
C VAL A 67 13.38 -18.19 27.92
N GLU A 68 12.96 -17.51 28.99
CA GLU A 68 12.86 -16.05 29.02
C GLU A 68 14.25 -15.41 28.96
N LEU A 69 14.42 -14.38 28.11
CA LEU A 69 15.60 -13.54 28.11
C LEU A 69 15.24 -12.09 28.42
N THR A 70 15.45 -11.70 29.67
CA THR A 70 15.55 -10.30 30.07
C THR A 70 16.82 -9.71 29.45
N SER A 71 16.69 -8.62 28.69
CA SER A 71 17.85 -7.84 28.22
C SER A 71 17.62 -6.34 28.36
N SER A 72 18.73 -5.62 28.54
CA SER A 72 18.76 -4.30 29.16
C SER A 72 18.57 -3.14 28.18
N ARG A 73 18.35 -1.97 28.78
CA ARG A 73 18.01 -0.67 28.20
C ARG A 73 18.88 -0.22 27.01
N TYR A 74 18.27 0.65 26.18
CA TYR A 74 18.86 1.44 25.07
C TYR A 74 19.15 0.73 23.73
N GLY A 75 18.09 0.26 23.06
CA GLY A 75 18.08 0.08 21.59
C GLY A 75 17.55 1.32 20.87
N ARG A 76 18.13 1.70 19.72
CA ARG A 76 17.75 2.91 18.95
C ARG A 76 16.37 2.73 18.30
N ALA A 77 15.72 3.87 17.97
CA ALA A 77 14.42 3.88 17.30
C ALA A 77 14.45 3.27 15.88
N GLU A 78 15.62 3.26 15.25
CA GLU A 78 15.86 2.75 13.89
C GLU A 78 15.73 1.22 13.83
N ASP A 79 16.26 0.52 14.82
CA ASP A 79 16.24 -0.96 14.89
C ASP A 79 14.81 -1.51 15.05
N LYS A 80 13.94 -0.77 15.76
CA LYS A 80 12.56 -1.20 16.05
C LYS A 80 11.66 -1.16 14.81
N ALA A 81 11.78 -0.14 13.95
CA ALA A 81 10.96 -0.02 12.76
C ALA A 81 11.34 -1.05 11.68
N GLY A 82 12.65 -1.26 11.45
CA GLY A 82 13.15 -2.26 10.51
C GLY A 82 12.81 -3.70 10.92
N ALA A 83 12.95 -4.02 12.22
CA ALA A 83 12.57 -5.32 12.74
C ALA A 83 11.07 -5.62 12.58
N MET A 84 10.19 -4.61 12.71
CA MET A 84 8.74 -4.79 12.57
C MET A 84 8.29 -5.11 11.15
N ALA A 85 8.75 -4.37 10.14
CA ALA A 85 8.40 -4.65 8.74
C ALA A 85 8.84 -6.07 8.32
N SER A 86 10.02 -6.50 8.80
CA SER A 86 10.53 -7.86 8.61
C SER A 86 9.67 -8.91 9.34
N GLN A 87 9.32 -8.69 10.61
CA GLN A 87 8.49 -9.64 11.38
C GLN A 87 7.07 -9.79 10.85
N VAL A 88 6.44 -8.75 10.31
CA VAL A 88 5.11 -8.84 9.67
C VAL A 88 5.16 -9.72 8.40
N SER A 89 6.26 -9.72 7.65
CA SER A 89 6.42 -10.62 6.50
C SER A 89 6.91 -12.03 6.85
N LEU A 90 7.63 -12.20 7.97
CA LEU A 90 8.25 -13.49 8.34
C LEU A 90 7.40 -14.36 9.28
N ARG A 91 6.52 -13.78 10.12
CA ARG A 91 5.71 -14.60 11.06
C ARG A 91 4.55 -15.36 10.41
N TYR A 92 4.09 -14.93 9.23
CA TYR A 92 2.96 -15.56 8.52
C TYR A 92 3.41 -16.47 7.36
N GLY A 93 4.64 -16.99 7.44
CA GLY A 93 5.28 -17.81 6.41
C GLY A 93 5.43 -19.30 6.71
N ARG A 94 4.80 -19.82 7.78
CA ARG A 94 4.75 -21.26 8.08
C ARG A 94 3.47 -21.87 7.50
N ALA A 95 3.61 -23.01 6.83
CA ALA A 95 2.54 -23.64 6.05
C ALA A 95 1.45 -24.33 6.90
N ASP A 96 1.65 -24.42 8.21
CA ASP A 96 0.79 -25.20 9.11
C ASP A 96 -0.09 -24.31 10.02
N ASP A 97 0.18 -23.00 10.09
CA ASP A 97 -0.60 -22.00 10.85
C ASP A 97 -1.60 -21.24 9.95
N GLU A 98 -2.30 -21.93 9.03
CA GLU A 98 -3.28 -21.32 8.09
C GLU A 98 -4.63 -20.92 8.73
N ALA A 99 -4.60 -20.35 9.94
CA ALA A 99 -5.78 -19.80 10.62
C ALA A 99 -5.53 -18.33 11.04
N GLY A 100 -6.40 -17.40 10.64
CA GLY A 100 -6.32 -16.00 11.08
C GLY A 100 -5.28 -15.13 10.36
N ALA A 101 -5.05 -15.33 9.06
CA ALA A 101 -4.06 -14.57 8.28
C ALA A 101 -4.56 -13.16 7.87
N MET A 102 -4.91 -12.31 8.83
CA MET A 102 -5.21 -10.91 8.57
C MET A 102 -3.95 -10.05 8.56
N VAL A 103 -3.63 -9.48 7.40
CA VAL A 103 -2.62 -8.42 7.30
C VAL A 103 -3.35 -7.07 7.22
N SER A 104 -3.10 -6.21 8.19
CA SER A 104 -3.36 -4.77 8.06
C SER A 104 -2.02 -4.06 7.85
N GLN A 105 -1.95 -3.11 6.93
CA GLN A 105 -0.86 -2.13 6.89
C GLN A 105 -1.46 -0.75 7.17
N VAL A 106 -0.75 0.05 7.96
CA VAL A 106 -1.03 1.48 8.13
C VAL A 106 -0.05 2.21 7.26
N SER A 107 -0.49 3.27 6.58
CA SER A 107 0.40 4.26 5.96
C SER A 107 1.39 4.81 6.99
N LEU A 108 2.54 4.14 7.14
CA LEU A 108 3.47 4.29 8.27
C LEU A 108 4.34 5.55 8.20
N ARG A 109 3.94 6.52 7.36
CA ARG A 109 4.40 7.91 7.45
C ARG A 109 3.76 8.66 8.61
N CYS A 110 3.77 8.05 9.80
CA CYS A 110 3.80 8.81 11.04
C CYS A 110 5.18 9.46 11.24
N ARG A 111 5.47 10.38 10.33
CA ARG A 111 6.33 11.56 10.45
C ARG A 111 5.77 12.73 9.63
N ARG A 112 4.95 12.46 8.58
CA ARG A 112 4.49 13.46 7.60
C ARG A 112 3.17 13.02 6.95
N PRO A 113 2.17 13.91 6.83
CA PRO A 113 0.88 13.56 6.25
C PRO A 113 0.95 13.13 4.76
N GLU A 114 0.27 12.02 4.46
CA GLU A 114 -0.56 11.83 3.25
C GLU A 114 0.12 11.76 1.86
N ASP A 115 1.30 11.15 1.77
CA ASP A 115 2.07 11.11 0.50
C ASP A 115 1.43 10.29 -0.65
N GLU A 116 0.68 9.20 -0.40
CA GLU A 116 0.62 8.09 -1.40
C GLU A 116 -0.75 7.39 -1.66
N ALA A 117 -1.81 7.63 -0.88
CA ALA A 117 -3.15 7.07 -1.16
C ALA A 117 -4.29 8.00 -0.71
N GLY A 118 -5.13 8.46 -1.64
CA GLY A 118 -6.38 9.18 -1.33
C GLY A 118 -6.47 10.65 -1.73
N ALA A 119 -5.37 11.27 -2.16
CA ALA A 119 -5.31 12.70 -2.54
C ALA A 119 -6.27 13.12 -3.67
N LEU A 120 -6.85 12.17 -4.40
CA LEU A 120 -7.81 12.39 -5.50
C LEU A 120 -9.24 11.95 -5.14
N ALA A 121 -9.50 11.58 -3.87
CA ALA A 121 -10.77 11.02 -3.41
C ALA A 121 -11.12 11.45 -1.97
N SER A 122 -10.66 12.65 -1.54
CA SER A 122 -10.90 13.27 -0.22
C SER A 122 -10.52 12.45 1.02
N GLN A 123 -9.72 11.39 0.90
CA GLN A 123 -9.38 10.57 2.08
C GLN A 123 -8.25 11.24 2.87
N VAL A 124 -8.52 11.49 4.15
CA VAL A 124 -7.52 11.89 5.14
C VAL A 124 -6.70 10.65 5.50
N SER A 125 -5.56 10.48 4.85
CA SER A 125 -4.80 9.22 4.79
C SER A 125 -4.34 8.70 6.16
N HIS A 126 -4.12 9.57 7.17
CA HIS A 126 -3.73 9.11 8.51
C HIS A 126 -4.87 8.44 9.29
N ARG A 127 -6.11 8.54 8.80
CA ARG A 127 -7.31 7.85 9.33
C ARG A 127 -7.77 6.69 8.44
N CYS A 128 -6.97 6.30 7.45
CA CYS A 128 -7.23 5.16 6.59
C CYS A 128 -6.56 3.89 7.15
N MET A 129 -7.33 2.82 7.23
CA MET A 129 -6.88 1.46 7.55
C MET A 129 -6.76 0.68 6.24
N GLU A 130 -5.56 0.20 5.87
CA GLU A 130 -5.39 -0.64 4.69
C GLU A 130 -5.36 -2.13 5.09
N THR A 131 -6.21 -2.94 4.48
CA THR A 131 -6.28 -4.38 4.78
C THR A 131 -6.83 -5.20 3.59
N THR A 132 -6.99 -6.50 3.80
CA THR A 132 -7.58 -7.43 2.85
C THR A 132 -8.22 -8.61 3.60
N PRO A 133 -9.41 -9.10 3.20
CA PRO A 133 -9.99 -10.34 3.70
C PRO A 133 -9.52 -11.57 2.90
N SER A 134 -8.67 -11.38 1.89
CA SER A 134 -8.20 -12.44 0.98
C SER A 134 -6.76 -12.17 0.58
N LEU A 135 -5.81 -12.96 1.10
CA LEU A 135 -4.41 -12.94 0.64
C LEU A 135 -4.24 -13.62 -0.74
N ALA A 136 -5.25 -14.38 -1.17
CA ALA A 136 -5.24 -15.12 -2.43
C ALA A 136 -5.59 -14.21 -3.61
N CYS A 137 -4.96 -14.43 -4.77
CA CYS A 137 -5.23 -13.68 -6.00
C CYS A 137 -5.44 -14.59 -7.21
N ALA A 138 -6.24 -14.10 -8.17
CA ALA A 138 -6.39 -14.69 -9.49
C ALA A 138 -5.27 -14.29 -10.48
N ASN A 139 -4.44 -13.29 -10.13
CA ASN A 139 -3.38 -12.73 -10.97
C ASN A 139 -1.99 -12.89 -10.33
N LYS A 140 -0.94 -12.85 -11.17
CA LYS A 140 0.48 -12.92 -10.78
C LYS A 140 1.26 -11.75 -11.37
N CYS A 141 0.72 -10.52 -11.22
CA CYS A 141 1.19 -9.36 -11.98
C CYS A 141 2.68 -9.04 -11.75
N VAL A 142 3.37 -8.57 -12.81
CA VAL A 142 4.81 -8.26 -12.80
C VAL A 142 5.22 -7.17 -11.82
N PHE A 143 4.31 -6.28 -11.44
CA PHE A 143 4.50 -5.21 -10.46
C PHE A 143 3.94 -5.56 -9.06
N CYS A 144 3.27 -6.70 -8.91
CA CYS A 144 2.57 -7.03 -7.66
C CYS A 144 3.57 -7.44 -6.57
N TRP A 145 3.58 -6.72 -5.45
CA TRP A 145 4.53 -6.94 -4.34
C TRP A 145 4.19 -8.10 -3.38
N ARG A 146 3.30 -9.00 -3.83
CA ARG A 146 2.98 -10.26 -3.15
C ARG A 146 4.24 -11.08 -2.92
N HIS A 147 4.38 -11.68 -1.73
CA HIS A 147 5.42 -12.67 -1.51
C HIS A 147 5.17 -13.89 -2.42
N HIS A 148 6.23 -14.60 -2.82
CA HIS A 148 6.11 -15.70 -3.77
C HIS A 148 5.30 -16.89 -3.22
N THR A 149 5.23 -17.02 -1.89
CA THR A 149 4.38 -17.99 -1.17
C THR A 149 2.90 -17.60 -1.08
N ASN A 150 2.52 -16.35 -1.43
CA ASN A 150 1.13 -15.92 -1.29
C ASN A 150 0.19 -16.75 -2.19
N PRO A 151 -0.96 -17.20 -1.66
CA PRO A 151 -1.82 -18.15 -2.34
C PRO A 151 -2.37 -17.64 -3.67
N VAL A 152 -2.70 -18.58 -4.55
CA VAL A 152 -3.32 -18.34 -5.85
C VAL A 152 -4.50 -19.26 -6.05
N GLY A 153 -5.55 -18.73 -6.67
CA GLY A 153 -6.76 -19.51 -6.95
C GLY A 153 -7.73 -18.77 -7.86
N LYS A 154 -8.60 -19.56 -8.49
CA LYS A 154 -9.75 -19.11 -9.28
C LYS A 154 -11.04 -19.04 -8.45
N SER A 155 -11.02 -19.62 -7.25
CA SER A 155 -12.14 -19.74 -6.34
C SER A 155 -11.63 -19.79 -4.90
N TRP A 156 -12.51 -19.51 -3.94
CA TRP A 156 -12.21 -19.67 -2.53
C TRP A 156 -12.10 -21.16 -2.17
N LYS A 157 -11.02 -21.54 -1.49
CA LYS A 157 -10.75 -22.93 -1.04
C LYS A 157 -10.05 -23.03 0.31
N TRP A 158 -9.92 -21.91 1.03
CA TRP A 158 -9.20 -21.81 2.30
C TRP A 158 -10.18 -21.84 3.47
N LYS A 159 -9.66 -22.09 4.68
CA LYS A 159 -10.42 -21.86 5.90
C LYS A 159 -10.90 -20.40 5.92
N MET A 160 -12.19 -20.19 6.20
CA MET A 160 -12.81 -18.87 6.18
C MET A 160 -13.05 -18.41 7.61
N ASP A 161 -12.40 -17.31 8.00
CA ASP A 161 -12.72 -16.60 9.24
C ASP A 161 -13.97 -15.73 9.03
N GLY A 162 -14.74 -15.50 10.10
CA GLY A 162 -16.02 -14.77 10.02
C GLY A 162 -15.86 -13.26 9.77
N PRO A 163 -16.80 -12.60 9.05
CA PRO A 163 -16.70 -11.17 8.69
C PRO A 163 -16.47 -10.23 9.87
N LEU A 164 -17.18 -10.45 10.97
CA LEU A 164 -17.05 -9.64 12.19
C LEU A 164 -15.65 -9.78 12.82
N MET A 165 -15.15 -11.01 12.94
CA MET A 165 -13.81 -11.30 13.45
C MET A 165 -12.73 -10.65 12.59
N ILE A 166 -12.89 -10.67 11.27
CA ILE A 166 -12.00 -9.97 10.33
C ILE A 166 -12.05 -8.45 10.58
N VAL A 167 -13.22 -7.83 10.64
CA VAL A 167 -13.33 -6.36 10.88
C VAL A 167 -12.75 -5.95 12.25
N GLU A 168 -12.98 -6.73 13.30
CA GLU A 168 -12.47 -6.45 14.64
C GLU A 168 -10.95 -6.62 14.73
N GLY A 169 -10.41 -7.71 14.16
CA GLY A 169 -8.97 -7.92 14.02
C GLY A 169 -8.28 -6.83 13.20
N ALA A 170 -8.95 -6.28 12.17
CA ALA A 170 -8.45 -5.16 11.39
C ALA A 170 -8.23 -3.93 12.27
N LEU A 171 -9.27 -3.57 13.02
CA LEU A 171 -9.31 -2.39 13.87
C LEU A 171 -8.33 -2.49 15.05
N GLU A 172 -8.16 -3.68 15.63
CA GLU A 172 -7.15 -3.91 16.66
C GLU A 172 -5.73 -3.78 16.11
N ASN A 173 -5.42 -4.47 15.01
CA ASN A 173 -4.06 -4.43 14.42
C ASN A 173 -3.70 -3.02 13.92
N HIS A 174 -4.65 -2.30 13.32
CA HIS A 174 -4.51 -0.87 12.97
C HIS A 174 -4.17 -0.03 14.20
N LYS A 175 -4.95 -0.13 15.28
CA LYS A 175 -4.68 0.60 16.54
C LYS A 175 -3.33 0.23 17.16
N LYS A 176 -2.96 -1.05 17.15
CA LYS A 176 -1.69 -1.56 17.67
C LYS A 176 -0.49 -0.95 16.94
N MET A 177 -0.58 -0.85 15.62
CA MET A 177 0.43 -0.26 14.75
C MET A 177 0.50 1.27 14.91
N ILE A 178 -0.63 1.98 14.94
CA ILE A 178 -0.65 3.43 15.21
C ILE A 178 -0.02 3.75 16.57
N LYS A 179 -0.33 2.99 17.64
CA LYS A 179 0.25 3.18 18.98
C LYS A 179 1.79 3.18 19.01
N GLN A 180 2.45 2.44 18.12
CA GLN A 180 3.91 2.35 18.06
C GLN A 180 4.58 3.62 17.54
N MET A 181 3.80 4.52 16.93
CA MET A 181 4.29 5.81 16.44
C MET A 181 4.34 6.88 17.54
N LYS A 182 3.87 6.57 18.75
CA LYS A 182 3.98 7.47 19.91
C LYS A 182 5.45 7.79 20.23
N GLY A 183 5.80 9.08 20.15
CA GLY A 183 7.15 9.56 20.44
C GLY A 183 8.12 9.53 19.24
N VAL A 184 7.66 9.15 18.05
CA VAL A 184 8.48 9.26 16.83
C VAL A 184 8.60 10.75 16.42
N PRO A 185 9.82 11.29 16.17
CA PRO A 185 9.99 12.69 15.78
C PRO A 185 9.22 13.06 14.51
N GLY A 186 8.41 14.12 14.58
CA GLY A 186 7.51 14.56 13.50
C GLY A 186 6.07 14.06 13.62
N VAL A 187 5.76 13.16 14.56
CA VAL A 187 4.36 12.78 14.85
C VAL A 187 3.68 13.88 15.67
N LYS A 188 2.68 14.51 15.04
CA LYS A 188 1.71 15.41 15.68
C LYS A 188 0.80 14.60 16.65
N PRO A 189 0.73 14.89 17.96
CA PRO A 189 -0.09 14.14 18.91
C PRO A 189 -1.57 14.03 18.52
N GLU A 190 -2.14 15.11 17.99
CA GLU A 190 -3.52 15.19 17.52
C GLU A 190 -3.78 14.29 16.29
N ARG A 191 -2.79 14.13 15.39
CA ARG A 191 -2.88 13.19 14.26
C ARG A 191 -2.74 11.75 14.72
N LEU A 192 -1.89 11.48 15.72
CA LEU A 192 -1.76 10.16 16.34
C LEU A 192 -3.08 9.72 16.99
N GLU A 193 -3.73 10.60 17.75
CA GLU A 193 -5.03 10.35 18.37
C GLU A 193 -6.12 10.09 17.32
N GLN A 194 -6.23 10.95 16.30
CA GLN A 194 -7.17 10.75 15.19
C GLN A 194 -6.93 9.43 14.43
N GLY A 195 -5.67 9.00 14.30
CA GLY A 195 -5.29 7.75 13.65
C GLY A 195 -5.74 6.49 14.40
N LEU A 196 -5.93 6.56 15.73
CA LEU A 196 -6.48 5.46 16.53
C LEU A 196 -7.98 5.22 16.28
N ALA A 197 -8.67 6.19 15.68
CA ALA A 197 -10.06 6.14 15.29
C ALA A 197 -10.19 6.23 13.75
N PRO A 198 -9.93 5.13 13.01
CA PRO A 198 -10.01 5.13 11.55
C PRO A 198 -11.41 5.50 11.06
N LYS A 199 -11.44 6.18 9.90
CA LYS A 199 -12.66 6.62 9.21
C LYS A 199 -12.79 6.05 7.79
N HIS A 200 -11.70 5.50 7.27
CA HIS A 200 -11.66 4.92 5.94
C HIS A 200 -11.04 3.51 6.02
N CYS A 201 -11.55 2.58 5.23
CA CYS A 201 -11.01 1.23 5.07
C CYS A 201 -10.70 0.99 3.59
N ALA A 202 -9.41 0.87 3.28
CA ALA A 202 -8.92 0.49 1.97
C ALA A 202 -8.78 -1.04 1.91
N LEU A 203 -9.74 -1.69 1.26
CA LEU A 203 -9.72 -3.11 0.91
C LEU A 203 -8.90 -3.24 -0.39
N SER A 204 -7.57 -3.13 -0.25
CA SER A 204 -6.64 -2.99 -1.39
C SER A 204 -5.26 -3.62 -1.21
N LEU A 205 -5.02 -4.26 -0.05
CA LEU A 205 -3.68 -4.54 0.41
C LEU A 205 -2.91 -5.52 -0.50
N VAL A 206 -3.26 -6.79 -0.39
CA VAL A 206 -2.66 -7.89 -1.15
C VAL A 206 -3.74 -8.95 -1.40
N GLY A 207 -3.55 -9.77 -2.42
CA GLY A 207 -4.57 -10.71 -2.88
C GLY A 207 -5.68 -10.01 -3.66
N GLU A 208 -6.88 -10.58 -3.61
CA GLU A 208 -8.09 -10.13 -4.31
C GLU A 208 -9.27 -10.07 -3.32
N PRO A 209 -9.60 -8.90 -2.76
CA PRO A 209 -10.62 -8.76 -1.71
C PRO A 209 -12.00 -9.30 -2.10
N ILE A 210 -12.41 -9.13 -3.37
CA ILE A 210 -13.74 -9.55 -3.84
C ILE A 210 -13.91 -11.07 -3.95
N MET A 211 -12.81 -11.83 -3.83
CA MET A 211 -12.81 -13.29 -3.79
C MET A 211 -13.35 -13.83 -2.45
N TYR A 212 -13.29 -13.04 -1.37
CA TYR A 212 -13.77 -13.47 -0.05
C TYR A 212 -15.30 -13.70 -0.09
N PRO A 213 -15.81 -14.89 0.29
CA PRO A 213 -17.20 -15.26 0.03
C PRO A 213 -18.25 -14.30 0.59
N GLU A 214 -18.01 -13.74 1.78
CA GLU A 214 -18.95 -12.88 2.52
C GLU A 214 -18.53 -11.40 2.51
N ILE A 215 -17.92 -10.91 1.41
CA ILE A 215 -17.39 -9.55 1.29
C ILE A 215 -18.42 -8.45 1.62
N ASN A 216 -19.69 -8.66 1.25
CA ASN A 216 -20.79 -7.75 1.57
C ASN A 216 -21.02 -7.61 3.09
N GLN A 217 -20.83 -8.68 3.88
CA GLN A 217 -20.94 -8.60 5.34
C GLN A 217 -19.80 -7.75 5.93
N ILE A 218 -18.57 -7.88 5.41
CA ILE A 218 -17.43 -7.02 5.82
C ILE A 218 -17.72 -5.54 5.52
N VAL A 219 -18.23 -5.23 4.32
CA VAL A 219 -18.62 -3.87 3.94
C VAL A 219 -19.71 -3.32 4.87
N CYS A 220 -20.75 -4.12 5.14
CA CYS A 220 -21.84 -3.78 6.04
C CYS A 220 -21.35 -3.50 7.47
N GLU A 221 -20.48 -4.36 8.03
CA GLU A 221 -19.90 -4.16 9.37
C GLU A 221 -19.02 -2.90 9.46
N LEU A 222 -18.29 -2.53 8.40
CA LEU A 222 -17.54 -1.28 8.34
C LEU A 222 -18.48 -0.06 8.27
N HIS A 223 -19.56 -0.14 7.48
CA HIS A 223 -20.54 0.94 7.32
C HIS A 223 -21.37 1.20 8.58
N LYS A 224 -21.80 0.14 9.30
CA LYS A 224 -22.41 0.26 10.64
C LYS A 224 -21.56 1.06 11.62
N ARG A 225 -20.22 1.02 11.46
CA ARG A 225 -19.25 1.75 12.29
C ARG A 225 -18.90 3.15 11.74
N ARG A 226 -19.59 3.62 10.69
CA ARG A 226 -19.28 4.85 9.91
C ARG A 226 -17.81 4.90 9.47
N ILE A 227 -17.34 3.80 8.87
CA ILE A 227 -16.03 3.68 8.22
C ILE A 227 -16.28 3.50 6.72
N SER A 228 -15.89 4.48 5.89
CA SER A 228 -16.09 4.43 4.45
C SER A 228 -15.22 3.36 3.79
N THR A 229 -15.71 2.68 2.74
CA THR A 229 -15.01 1.55 2.12
C THR A 229 -14.52 1.86 0.71
N PHE A 230 -13.26 1.53 0.46
CA PHE A 230 -12.59 1.66 -0.84
C PHE A 230 -12.12 0.28 -1.25
N LEU A 231 -12.85 -0.38 -2.17
CA LEU A 231 -12.54 -1.75 -2.60
C LEU A 231 -11.83 -1.73 -3.95
N VAL A 232 -10.69 -2.41 -4.04
CA VAL A 232 -9.93 -2.60 -5.28
C VAL A 232 -10.07 -4.05 -5.74
N THR A 233 -10.35 -4.25 -7.03
CA THR A 233 -10.37 -5.57 -7.67
C THR A 233 -9.59 -5.59 -8.99
N ASN A 234 -9.01 -6.75 -9.32
CA ASN A 234 -8.29 -7.03 -10.57
C ASN A 234 -9.18 -7.35 -11.78
N ALA A 235 -10.50 -7.17 -11.67
CA ALA A 235 -11.46 -7.44 -12.73
C ALA A 235 -11.43 -8.89 -13.29
N GLN A 236 -11.21 -9.90 -12.44
CA GLN A 236 -11.39 -11.31 -12.81
C GLN A 236 -12.69 -11.94 -12.28
N PHE A 237 -13.54 -11.17 -11.59
CA PHE A 237 -14.76 -11.66 -10.93
C PHE A 237 -15.99 -10.78 -11.23
N PRO A 238 -16.43 -10.69 -12.51
CA PRO A 238 -17.59 -9.87 -12.90
C PRO A 238 -18.86 -10.20 -12.12
N GLU A 239 -19.09 -11.47 -11.77
CA GLU A 239 -20.25 -11.92 -11.02
C GLU A 239 -20.24 -11.37 -9.58
N ARG A 240 -19.05 -11.35 -8.95
CA ARG A 240 -18.85 -10.77 -7.62
C ARG A 240 -18.95 -9.25 -7.66
N ILE A 241 -18.48 -8.59 -8.72
CA ILE A 241 -18.67 -7.16 -8.93
C ILE A 241 -20.17 -6.86 -9.00
N ALA A 242 -20.93 -7.56 -9.86
CA ALA A 242 -22.38 -7.37 -9.98
C ALA A 242 -23.12 -7.56 -8.64
N GLN A 243 -22.74 -8.56 -7.83
CA GLN A 243 -23.31 -8.85 -6.51
C GLN A 243 -22.82 -7.97 -5.36
N LEU A 244 -21.76 -7.17 -5.55
CA LEU A 244 -21.19 -6.34 -4.49
C LEU A 244 -22.17 -5.25 -4.04
N ASP A 245 -22.45 -5.17 -2.74
CA ASP A 245 -23.23 -4.08 -2.14
C ASP A 245 -22.52 -2.72 -2.31
N PRO A 246 -23.23 -1.58 -2.19
CA PRO A 246 -22.62 -0.27 -2.35
C PRO A 246 -21.43 -0.05 -1.40
N VAL A 247 -20.21 0.05 -1.96
CA VAL A 247 -19.03 0.59 -1.26
C VAL A 247 -18.93 2.10 -1.51
N THR A 248 -18.15 2.83 -0.70
CA THR A 248 -18.01 4.29 -0.88
C THR A 248 -17.41 4.65 -2.23
N GLN A 249 -16.43 3.86 -2.69
CA GLN A 249 -15.87 3.95 -4.03
C GLN A 249 -15.28 2.60 -4.45
N LEU A 250 -15.66 2.12 -5.64
CA LEU A 250 -15.24 0.84 -6.20
C LEU A 250 -14.20 1.06 -7.29
N TYR A 251 -13.04 0.43 -7.12
CA TYR A 251 -11.90 0.50 -8.03
C TYR A 251 -11.74 -0.80 -8.82
N VAL A 252 -11.59 -0.68 -10.14
CA VAL A 252 -11.01 -1.71 -10.99
C VAL A 252 -9.58 -1.29 -11.36
N SER A 253 -8.62 -2.19 -11.15
CA SER A 253 -7.28 -2.08 -11.73
C SER A 253 -7.34 -2.38 -13.23
N VAL A 254 -6.88 -1.43 -14.05
CA VAL A 254 -6.84 -1.50 -15.52
C VAL A 254 -5.38 -1.31 -15.94
N ASP A 255 -4.57 -2.35 -15.74
CA ASP A 255 -3.10 -2.25 -15.87
C ASP A 255 -2.57 -2.57 -17.29
N ALA A 256 -3.48 -2.94 -18.21
CA ALA A 256 -3.22 -3.17 -19.63
C ALA A 256 -4.48 -2.90 -20.47
N ALA A 257 -4.31 -2.48 -21.73
CA ALA A 257 -5.46 -2.18 -22.60
C ALA A 257 -5.75 -3.24 -23.67
N THR A 258 -4.86 -4.21 -23.88
CA THR A 258 -5.03 -5.32 -24.83
C THR A 258 -4.96 -6.68 -24.15
N LYS A 259 -5.51 -7.72 -24.81
CA LYS A 259 -5.51 -9.11 -24.30
C LYS A 259 -4.08 -9.63 -24.08
N GLU A 260 -3.19 -9.26 -24.99
CA GLU A 260 -1.80 -9.65 -25.03
C GLU A 260 -1.02 -8.97 -23.90
N GLN A 261 -1.19 -7.67 -23.71
CA GLN A 261 -0.57 -6.96 -22.59
C GLN A 261 -1.12 -7.41 -21.24
N LEU A 262 -2.43 -7.61 -21.09
CA LEU A 262 -3.02 -8.10 -19.83
C LEU A 262 -2.46 -9.48 -19.45
N LYS A 263 -2.23 -10.35 -20.45
CA LYS A 263 -1.58 -11.65 -20.22
C LYS A 263 -0.11 -11.50 -19.80
N ALA A 264 0.63 -10.56 -20.40
CA ALA A 264 2.05 -10.35 -20.11
C ALA A 264 2.29 -9.68 -18.74
N ILE A 265 1.51 -8.63 -18.44
CA ILE A 265 1.60 -7.78 -17.26
C ILE A 265 0.97 -8.47 -16.05
N ASP A 266 -0.31 -8.86 -16.14
CA ASP A 266 -1.08 -9.34 -15.00
C ASP A 266 -0.97 -10.84 -14.74
N ARG A 267 -0.60 -11.60 -15.78
CA ARG A 267 -0.41 -13.06 -15.72
C ARG A 267 -1.59 -13.76 -15.02
N PRO A 268 -2.84 -13.55 -15.48
CA PRO A 268 -4.04 -14.11 -14.88
C PRO A 268 -4.06 -15.64 -14.98
N LEU A 269 -4.70 -16.30 -14.02
CA LEU A 269 -4.85 -17.76 -13.98
C LEU A 269 -5.99 -18.26 -14.88
N PHE A 270 -7.00 -17.43 -15.12
CA PHE A 270 -8.15 -17.73 -15.97
C PHE A 270 -7.73 -17.85 -17.45
N SER A 271 -8.40 -18.73 -18.20
CA SER A 271 -8.19 -18.87 -19.65
C SER A 271 -9.02 -17.86 -20.44
N ASP A 272 -10.19 -17.55 -19.88
CA ASP A 272 -11.21 -16.54 -20.23
C ASP A 272 -10.91 -15.17 -19.59
N PHE A 273 -9.65 -14.91 -19.21
CA PHE A 273 -9.26 -13.74 -18.40
C PHE A 273 -9.62 -12.38 -19.02
N TRP A 274 -9.61 -12.29 -20.36
CA TRP A 274 -9.90 -11.07 -21.10
C TRP A 274 -11.40 -10.81 -21.22
N GLU A 275 -12.15 -11.89 -21.39
CA GLU A 275 -13.60 -11.89 -21.43
C GLU A 275 -14.13 -11.49 -20.03
N ARG A 276 -13.62 -12.12 -18.97
CA ARG A 276 -13.87 -11.74 -17.56
C ARG A 276 -13.51 -10.30 -17.22
N PHE A 277 -12.40 -9.82 -17.75
CA PHE A 277 -11.97 -8.43 -17.60
C PHE A 277 -12.99 -7.47 -18.23
N ARG A 278 -13.34 -7.67 -19.50
CA ARG A 278 -14.34 -6.86 -20.19
C ARG A 278 -15.73 -6.92 -19.55
N ASP A 279 -16.13 -8.08 -19.05
CA ASP A 279 -17.39 -8.23 -18.30
C ASP A 279 -17.34 -7.55 -16.94
N SER A 280 -16.18 -7.48 -16.29
CA SER A 280 -15.98 -6.73 -15.04
C SER A 280 -16.11 -5.23 -15.27
N LEU A 281 -15.62 -4.72 -16.41
CA LEU A 281 -15.80 -3.32 -16.81
C LEU A 281 -17.28 -2.99 -17.09
N ARG A 282 -18.04 -3.90 -17.71
CA ARG A 282 -19.50 -3.77 -17.87
C ARG A 282 -20.23 -3.80 -16.53
N ALA A 283 -19.90 -4.75 -15.67
CA ALA A 283 -20.48 -4.88 -14.33
C ALA A 283 -20.17 -3.67 -13.43
N LEU A 284 -19.04 -2.98 -13.67
CA LEU A 284 -18.71 -1.72 -13.02
C LEU A 284 -19.63 -0.58 -13.49
N ARG A 285 -19.85 -0.43 -14.80
CA ARG A 285 -20.73 0.58 -15.40
C ARG A 285 -22.14 0.57 -14.83
N ASP A 286 -22.65 -0.63 -14.55
CA ASP A 286 -24.02 -0.83 -14.09
C ASP A 286 -24.16 -0.58 -12.56
N LYS A 287 -23.07 -0.18 -11.86
CA LYS A 287 -23.10 0.31 -10.47
C LYS A 287 -23.50 1.78 -10.38
N ARG A 288 -24.19 2.11 -9.29
CA ARG A 288 -24.61 3.48 -8.96
C ARG A 288 -23.65 4.20 -8.01
N GLN A 289 -22.92 3.47 -7.18
CA GLN A 289 -21.87 4.04 -6.33
C GLN A 289 -20.71 4.59 -7.18
N ARG A 290 -19.82 5.39 -6.57
CA ARG A 290 -18.63 5.92 -7.26
C ARG A 290 -17.75 4.81 -7.83
N THR A 291 -17.48 4.88 -9.13
CA THR A 291 -16.64 3.90 -9.85
C THR A 291 -15.35 4.50 -10.38
N VAL A 292 -14.26 3.75 -10.31
CA VAL A 292 -12.93 4.23 -10.72
C VAL A 292 -12.20 3.15 -11.51
N TYR A 293 -11.68 3.52 -12.68
CA TYR A 293 -10.57 2.78 -13.28
C TYR A 293 -9.26 3.34 -12.71
N ARG A 294 -8.38 2.47 -12.22
CA ARG A 294 -7.02 2.86 -11.84
C ARG A 294 -6.01 2.23 -12.78
N LEU A 295 -5.28 3.08 -13.50
CA LEU A 295 -4.31 2.70 -14.53
C LEU A 295 -2.91 2.87 -13.95
N THR A 296 -2.18 1.76 -13.78
CA THR A 296 -0.76 1.81 -13.36
C THR A 296 0.12 1.94 -14.60
N LEU A 297 0.60 3.15 -14.90
CA LEU A 297 1.47 3.40 -16.05
C LEU A 297 2.89 2.90 -15.79
N VAL A 298 3.37 2.05 -16.69
CA VAL A 298 4.70 1.43 -16.68
C VAL A 298 5.40 1.79 -17.98
N LYS A 299 6.50 2.55 -17.89
CA LYS A 299 7.24 3.04 -19.06
C LYS A 299 7.89 1.88 -19.82
N GLY A 300 7.69 1.85 -21.14
CA GLY A 300 8.10 0.75 -22.02
C GLY A 300 7.18 -0.48 -21.98
N TRP A 301 5.99 -0.38 -21.40
CA TRP A 301 4.97 -1.43 -21.43
C TRP A 301 3.64 -0.91 -21.97
N ASN A 302 2.88 -0.14 -21.19
CA ASN A 302 1.47 0.17 -21.47
C ASN A 302 1.19 1.63 -21.85
N MET A 303 2.21 2.50 -21.89
CA MET A 303 2.02 3.95 -22.09
C MET A 303 1.78 4.36 -23.55
N GLU A 304 1.92 3.44 -24.51
CA GLU A 304 1.67 3.69 -25.95
C GLU A 304 0.23 3.31 -26.37
N GLU A 305 -0.52 2.59 -25.53
CA GLU A 305 -1.84 2.03 -25.86
C GLU A 305 -3.03 3.00 -25.59
N ALA A 306 -2.83 4.31 -25.63
CA ALA A 306 -3.86 5.29 -25.24
C ALA A 306 -5.21 5.10 -25.98
N GLN A 307 -5.18 4.73 -27.26
CA GLN A 307 -6.36 4.38 -28.05
C GLN A 307 -7.15 3.20 -27.45
N ALA A 308 -6.47 2.10 -27.13
CA ALA A 308 -7.12 0.92 -26.55
C ALA A 308 -7.65 1.19 -25.13
N TYR A 309 -6.96 2.02 -24.33
CA TYR A 309 -7.48 2.49 -23.05
C TYR A 309 -8.77 3.32 -23.23
N ALA A 310 -8.84 4.19 -24.24
CA ALA A 310 -10.03 4.98 -24.54
C ALA A 310 -11.23 4.12 -24.97
N GLU A 311 -11.00 2.94 -25.57
CA GLU A 311 -12.04 1.94 -25.89
C GLU A 311 -12.52 1.19 -24.64
N LEU A 312 -11.63 0.86 -23.69
CA LEU A 312 -12.03 0.30 -22.39
C LEU A 312 -12.81 1.30 -21.53
N VAL A 313 -12.51 2.60 -21.66
CA VAL A 313 -13.28 3.69 -21.05
C VAL A 313 -14.69 3.78 -21.64
N GLU A 314 -14.87 3.66 -22.97
CA GLU A 314 -16.23 3.54 -23.56
C GLU A 314 -16.99 2.32 -23.01
N LEU A 315 -16.30 1.20 -22.83
CA LEU A 315 -16.95 -0.05 -22.46
C LEU A 315 -17.65 0.01 -21.09
N GLY A 316 -16.99 0.61 -20.10
CA GLY A 316 -17.46 0.64 -18.71
C GLY A 316 -17.74 2.02 -18.12
N ARG A 317 -17.41 3.11 -18.82
CA ARG A 317 -17.77 4.52 -18.51
C ARG A 317 -17.71 4.85 -17.01
N PRO A 318 -16.57 4.64 -16.34
CA PRO A 318 -16.45 4.86 -14.89
C PRO A 318 -16.67 6.33 -14.54
N ASP A 319 -17.04 6.63 -13.30
CA ASP A 319 -17.14 8.02 -12.83
C ASP A 319 -15.77 8.73 -12.91
N PHE A 320 -14.68 8.00 -12.64
CA PHE A 320 -13.31 8.51 -12.61
C PHE A 320 -12.29 7.58 -13.28
N ILE A 321 -11.18 8.16 -13.73
CA ILE A 321 -10.00 7.46 -14.21
C ILE A 321 -8.79 8.01 -13.43
N GLU A 322 -8.25 7.22 -12.50
CA GLU A 322 -7.05 7.52 -11.72
C GLU A 322 -5.83 6.98 -12.47
N ILE A 323 -5.05 7.86 -13.09
CA ILE A 323 -3.88 7.50 -13.89
C ILE A 323 -2.64 7.75 -13.03
N LYS A 324 -1.87 6.70 -12.73
CA LYS A 324 -0.78 6.74 -11.75
C LYS A 324 0.50 6.11 -12.28
N GLY A 325 1.63 6.79 -12.12
CA GLY A 325 2.94 6.20 -12.41
C GLY A 325 3.27 5.04 -11.47
N VAL A 326 3.80 3.94 -12.03
CA VAL A 326 4.25 2.80 -11.22
C VAL A 326 5.34 3.22 -10.23
N THR A 327 5.18 2.88 -8.95
CA THR A 327 6.24 3.02 -7.96
C THR A 327 7.22 1.86 -8.12
N TYR A 328 8.53 2.12 -8.18
CA TYR A 328 9.52 1.03 -8.23
C TYR A 328 9.64 0.34 -6.88
N CYS A 329 9.37 -0.96 -6.89
CA CYS A 329 9.23 -1.78 -5.69
C CYS A 329 10.47 -2.62 -5.35
N GLY A 330 11.64 -2.28 -5.89
CA GLY A 330 12.85 -3.09 -5.75
C GLY A 330 12.86 -4.33 -6.65
N SER A 331 14.03 -4.97 -6.77
CA SER A 331 14.21 -6.15 -7.62
C SER A 331 13.69 -7.41 -6.92
N SER A 332 12.88 -8.20 -7.63
CA SER A 332 12.50 -9.55 -7.22
C SER A 332 12.73 -10.52 -8.38
N SER A 333 12.93 -11.81 -8.10
CA SER A 333 13.12 -12.83 -9.15
C SER A 333 11.91 -13.01 -10.07
N ALA A 334 10.75 -12.47 -9.71
CA ALA A 334 9.51 -12.53 -10.49
C ALA A 334 9.26 -11.29 -11.38
N SER A 335 10.01 -10.19 -11.17
CA SER A 335 9.80 -8.89 -11.82
C SER A 335 11.05 -8.42 -12.57
N SER A 336 10.88 -8.08 -13.85
CA SER A 336 11.91 -7.46 -14.69
C SER A 336 11.90 -5.93 -14.64
N LEU A 337 11.08 -5.32 -13.78
CA LEU A 337 10.96 -3.87 -13.69
C LEU A 337 12.22 -3.24 -13.07
N THR A 338 12.50 -2.01 -13.48
CA THR A 338 13.62 -1.19 -13.01
C THR A 338 13.15 0.24 -12.71
N MET A 339 14.02 1.06 -12.11
CA MET A 339 13.76 2.50 -11.97
C MET A 339 13.50 3.21 -13.31
N GLY A 340 14.03 2.70 -14.44
CA GLY A 340 13.78 3.26 -15.77
C GLY A 340 12.34 3.05 -16.28
N ASN A 341 11.58 2.15 -15.65
CA ASN A 341 10.17 1.91 -15.96
C ASN A 341 9.21 2.83 -15.18
N VAL A 342 9.71 3.63 -14.24
CA VAL A 342 8.92 4.63 -13.49
C VAL A 342 8.73 5.87 -14.38
N PRO A 343 7.49 6.23 -14.75
CA PRO A 343 7.24 7.45 -15.51
C PRO A 343 7.38 8.70 -14.64
N TRP A 344 7.75 9.81 -15.26
CA TRP A 344 7.70 11.12 -14.63
C TRP A 344 6.26 11.65 -14.60
N HIS A 345 5.98 12.61 -13.72
CA HIS A 345 4.65 13.21 -13.67
C HIS A 345 4.23 13.86 -15.01
N ALA A 346 5.18 14.46 -15.73
CA ALA A 346 4.95 14.95 -17.08
C ALA A 346 4.50 13.85 -18.05
N ASP A 347 5.13 12.66 -18.01
CA ASP A 347 4.73 11.51 -18.83
C ASP A 347 3.27 11.09 -18.51
N VAL A 348 2.88 11.13 -17.23
CA VAL A 348 1.50 10.84 -16.77
C VAL A 348 0.51 11.92 -17.22
N LYS A 349 0.88 13.20 -17.18
CA LYS A 349 0.04 14.31 -17.67
C LYS A 349 -0.21 14.18 -19.17
N SER A 350 0.83 13.97 -19.99
CA SER A 350 0.69 13.80 -21.44
C SER A 350 -0.17 12.59 -21.81
N PHE A 351 -0.04 11.47 -21.09
CA PHE A 351 -0.92 10.31 -21.29
C PHE A 351 -2.38 10.64 -20.91
N SER A 352 -2.59 11.36 -19.81
CA SER A 352 -3.92 11.79 -19.35
C SER A 352 -4.62 12.73 -20.33
N GLU A 353 -3.86 13.67 -20.92
CA GLU A 353 -4.30 14.57 -21.99
C GLU A 353 -4.67 13.79 -23.26
N ALA A 354 -3.87 12.80 -23.65
CA ALA A 354 -4.18 11.92 -24.79
C ALA A 354 -5.49 11.14 -24.59
N ILE A 355 -5.73 10.58 -23.38
CA ILE A 355 -7.01 9.94 -23.06
C ILE A 355 -8.16 10.95 -23.16
N CYS A 356 -8.02 12.18 -22.64
CA CYS A 356 -9.07 13.20 -22.76
C CYS A 356 -9.36 13.54 -24.23
N ALA A 357 -8.33 13.75 -25.06
CA ALA A 357 -8.50 14.05 -26.48
C ALA A 357 -9.26 12.94 -27.23
N LEU A 358 -9.00 11.67 -26.89
CA LEU A 358 -9.68 10.50 -27.47
C LEU A 358 -11.11 10.29 -26.95
N ARG A 359 -11.42 10.78 -25.73
CA ARG A 359 -12.77 10.71 -25.14
C ARG A 359 -13.63 11.96 -25.40
N GLY A 360 -13.05 13.02 -25.95
CA GLY A 360 -13.74 14.29 -26.21
C GLY A 360 -14.40 14.87 -24.95
N ASP A 361 -15.57 15.48 -25.11
CA ASP A 361 -16.31 16.16 -24.04
C ASP A 361 -16.93 15.24 -22.96
N GLU A 362 -16.62 13.93 -22.93
CA GLU A 362 -17.10 13.04 -21.86
C GLU A 362 -16.24 13.12 -20.59
N TYR A 363 -14.92 13.16 -20.73
CA TYR A 363 -13.97 13.17 -19.62
C TYR A 363 -13.06 14.38 -19.71
N ALA A 364 -12.67 14.94 -18.56
CA ALA A 364 -11.59 15.92 -18.50
C ALA A 364 -10.76 15.76 -17.24
N LEU A 365 -9.56 16.35 -17.32
CA LEU A 365 -8.61 16.51 -16.24
C LEU A 365 -9.28 17.29 -15.10
N ALA A 366 -9.50 16.62 -13.97
CA ALA A 366 -10.22 17.18 -12.83
C ALA A 366 -9.25 17.58 -11.71
N CYS A 367 -8.34 16.68 -11.37
CA CYS A 367 -7.38 16.84 -10.29
C CYS A 367 -6.00 16.33 -10.71
N GLU A 368 -4.94 16.78 -10.04
CA GLU A 368 -3.64 16.10 -10.06
C GLU A 368 -3.10 15.98 -8.64
N HIS A 369 -2.19 15.02 -8.42
CA HIS A 369 -1.35 14.94 -7.24
C HIS A 369 0.08 14.65 -7.69
N ALA A 370 0.78 15.73 -8.02
CA ALA A 370 2.12 15.68 -8.63
C ALA A 370 3.13 14.91 -7.78
N HIS A 371 2.93 14.91 -6.46
CA HIS A 371 3.80 14.24 -5.52
C HIS A 371 3.66 12.71 -5.52
N SER A 372 2.45 12.16 -5.77
CA SER A 372 2.26 10.72 -6.01
C SER A 372 2.38 10.31 -7.49
N CYS A 373 2.80 11.22 -8.38
CA CYS A 373 2.83 11.00 -9.84
C CYS A 373 1.47 10.54 -10.39
N CYS A 374 0.40 11.28 -10.12
CA CYS A 374 -0.97 10.84 -10.38
C CYS A 374 -1.89 11.96 -10.88
N VAL A 375 -2.78 11.64 -11.82
CA VAL A 375 -3.79 12.54 -12.41
C VAL A 375 -5.16 11.88 -12.35
N LEU A 376 -6.20 12.66 -12.07
CA LEU A 376 -7.61 12.22 -12.10
C LEU A 376 -8.32 12.82 -13.31
N LEU A 377 -8.90 11.97 -14.15
CA LEU A 377 -9.96 12.38 -15.06
C LEU A 377 -11.31 12.08 -14.40
N ALA A 378 -12.29 12.96 -14.58
CA ALA A 378 -13.66 12.75 -14.11
C ALA A 378 -14.67 12.91 -15.25
N ASN A 379 -15.78 12.18 -15.14
CA ASN A 379 -16.89 12.32 -16.08
C ASN A 379 -17.49 13.74 -15.98
N ARG A 380 -17.40 14.52 -17.07
CA ARG A 380 -17.80 15.93 -17.11
C ARG A 380 -19.29 16.11 -16.83
N ARG A 381 -20.14 15.21 -17.33
CA ARG A 381 -21.60 15.32 -17.21
C ARG A 381 -22.09 15.15 -15.76
N LYS A 382 -21.35 14.39 -14.95
CA LYS A 382 -21.68 14.14 -13.53
C LYS A 382 -21.00 15.11 -12.58
N PHE A 383 -19.70 15.35 -12.75
CA PHE A 383 -18.87 15.98 -11.72
C PHE A 383 -18.41 17.41 -12.05
N LEU A 384 -18.71 17.96 -13.24
CA LEU A 384 -18.43 19.36 -13.57
C LEU A 384 -19.73 20.18 -13.54
N ILE A 385 -20.04 20.75 -12.38
CA ILE A 385 -21.31 21.47 -12.13
C ILE A 385 -21.03 22.96 -12.16
N ASN A 386 -21.71 23.70 -13.03
CA ASN A 386 -21.55 25.16 -13.20
C ASN A 386 -20.07 25.59 -13.40
N GLY A 387 -19.27 24.75 -14.06
CA GLY A 387 -17.84 24.99 -14.29
C GLY A 387 -16.91 24.62 -13.12
N ALA A 388 -17.45 24.14 -11.99
CA ALA A 388 -16.67 23.70 -10.83
C ALA A 388 -16.68 22.17 -10.68
N TRP A 389 -15.52 21.59 -10.41
CA TRP A 389 -15.39 20.16 -10.14
C TRP A 389 -15.98 19.80 -8.76
N HIS A 390 -16.67 18.66 -8.71
CA HIS A 390 -17.29 18.09 -7.51
C HIS A 390 -16.77 16.66 -7.27
N THR A 391 -15.45 16.49 -7.28
CA THR A 391 -14.85 15.14 -7.19
C THR A 391 -14.75 14.61 -5.76
N TRP A 392 -14.91 15.43 -4.71
CA TRP A 392 -14.71 15.01 -3.32
C TRP A 392 -15.95 14.32 -2.73
N ILE A 393 -15.77 13.59 -1.62
CA ILE A 393 -16.78 12.71 -1.02
C ILE A 393 -17.32 13.32 0.28
N ASN A 394 -18.64 13.49 0.36
CA ASN A 394 -19.32 13.74 1.62
C ASN A 394 -19.54 12.41 2.34
N TYR A 395 -18.59 12.03 3.20
CA TYR A 395 -18.63 10.76 3.92
C TYR A 395 -19.85 10.61 4.83
N ASP A 396 -20.26 11.67 5.52
CA ASP A 396 -21.42 11.61 6.40
C ASP A 396 -22.70 11.39 5.59
N ARG A 397 -22.88 12.12 4.49
CA ARG A 397 -23.99 11.90 3.55
C ARG A 397 -23.98 10.48 2.97
N PHE A 398 -22.81 9.96 2.58
CA PHE A 398 -22.69 8.57 2.12
C PHE A 398 -23.17 7.56 3.19
N HIS A 399 -22.72 7.74 4.44
CA HIS A 399 -23.12 6.85 5.54
C HIS A 399 -24.61 6.92 5.83
N ASP A 400 -25.21 8.11 5.76
CA ASP A 400 -26.65 8.29 5.97
C ASP A 400 -27.47 7.67 4.83
N LEU A 401 -27.00 7.78 3.57
CA LEU A 401 -27.62 7.14 2.41
C LEU A 401 -27.57 5.60 2.52
N VAL A 402 -26.42 5.01 2.84
CA VAL A 402 -26.31 3.56 3.06
C VAL A 402 -27.22 3.11 4.21
N ALA A 403 -27.22 3.83 5.33
CA ALA A 403 -28.05 3.49 6.49
C ALA A 403 -29.55 3.61 6.20
N SER A 404 -29.96 4.45 5.25
CA SER A 404 -31.36 4.61 4.85
C SER A 404 -31.93 3.41 4.07
N GLY A 405 -31.08 2.60 3.43
CA GLY A 405 -31.49 1.53 2.52
C GLY A 405 -32.13 2.00 1.20
N VAL A 406 -32.26 3.31 0.99
CA VAL A 406 -32.78 3.90 -0.27
C VAL A 406 -31.69 3.84 -1.35
N ALA A 407 -32.08 3.60 -2.60
CA ALA A 407 -31.14 3.60 -3.71
C ALA A 407 -30.60 5.01 -4.00
N PHE A 408 -29.27 5.14 -4.11
CA PHE A 408 -28.56 6.39 -4.36
C PHE A 408 -27.52 6.24 -5.48
N GLY A 409 -27.07 7.37 -6.04
CA GLY A 409 -26.00 7.49 -7.04
C GLY A 409 -24.74 8.15 -6.48
N SER A 410 -23.68 8.20 -7.29
CA SER A 410 -22.41 8.87 -6.95
C SER A 410 -22.55 10.38 -6.81
N GLU A 411 -23.60 10.94 -7.42
CA GLU A 411 -24.02 12.33 -7.38
C GLU A 411 -24.63 12.73 -6.01
N ASP A 412 -25.22 11.80 -5.26
CA ASP A 412 -25.95 12.10 -4.01
C ASP A 412 -25.05 12.43 -2.81
N TYR A 413 -23.74 12.21 -2.95
CA TYR A 413 -22.74 12.35 -1.89
C TYR A 413 -21.41 12.98 -2.38
N MET A 414 -21.45 13.74 -3.47
CA MET A 414 -20.31 14.52 -3.95
C MET A 414 -20.27 15.94 -3.33
N VAL A 415 -19.08 16.51 -3.21
CA VAL A 415 -18.84 17.90 -2.77
C VAL A 415 -17.76 18.58 -3.63
N PRO A 416 -17.72 19.92 -3.67
CA PRO A 416 -16.74 20.67 -4.44
C PRO A 416 -15.30 20.20 -4.22
N THR A 417 -14.55 20.09 -5.30
CA THR A 417 -13.11 19.84 -5.30
C THR A 417 -12.39 21.07 -4.73
N PRO A 418 -11.48 20.93 -3.76
CA PRO A 418 -10.66 22.04 -3.26
C PRO A 418 -9.83 22.66 -4.38
N SER A 419 -9.67 23.98 -4.38
CA SER A 419 -8.95 24.71 -5.44
C SER A 419 -7.54 24.21 -5.66
N TRP A 420 -6.81 23.90 -4.58
CA TRP A 420 -5.44 23.34 -4.60
C TRP A 420 -5.34 21.91 -5.17
N ALA A 421 -6.47 21.19 -5.24
CA ALA A 421 -6.56 19.84 -5.77
C ALA A 421 -6.88 19.81 -7.27
N VAL A 422 -7.40 20.92 -7.83
CA VAL A 422 -7.78 21.02 -9.23
C VAL A 422 -6.54 20.89 -10.13
N TYR A 423 -6.69 20.21 -11.26
CA TYR A 423 -5.62 20.06 -12.24
C TYR A 423 -5.08 21.43 -12.70
N GLY A 424 -3.76 21.64 -12.64
CA GLY A 424 -3.11 22.90 -12.97
C GLY A 424 -3.02 23.92 -11.83
N ALA A 425 -3.50 23.60 -10.62
CA ALA A 425 -3.29 24.43 -9.44
C ALA A 425 -1.79 24.56 -9.07
N GLU A 426 -1.39 25.68 -8.47
CA GLU A 426 0.01 25.96 -8.10
C GLU A 426 0.56 24.92 -7.12
N GLU A 427 -0.29 24.45 -6.21
CA GLU A 427 0.02 23.44 -5.22
C GLU A 427 0.24 22.04 -5.83
N GLY A 428 -0.22 21.81 -7.07
CA GLY A 428 -0.10 20.54 -7.79
C GLY A 428 -0.76 19.37 -7.06
N GLY A 429 -1.87 19.64 -6.36
CA GLY A 429 -2.60 18.67 -5.53
C GLY A 429 -2.20 18.60 -4.06
N PHE A 430 -1.14 19.30 -3.64
CA PHE A 430 -0.66 19.20 -2.26
C PHE A 430 -1.47 20.10 -1.34
N ASP A 431 -2.03 19.58 -0.24
CA ASP A 431 -2.84 20.38 0.69
C ASP A 431 -1.98 21.53 1.30
N PRO A 432 -2.37 22.81 1.12
CA PRO A 432 -1.62 23.96 1.63
C PRO A 432 -1.58 24.04 3.17
N ASN A 433 -2.45 23.31 3.87
CA ASN A 433 -2.40 23.18 5.33
C ASN A 433 -1.26 22.27 5.81
N GLU A 434 -0.59 21.55 4.89
CA GLU A 434 0.50 20.64 5.21
C GLU A 434 1.86 21.15 4.73
N THR A 435 2.92 20.67 5.37
CA THR A 435 4.29 21.14 5.11
C THR A 435 5.02 20.20 4.17
N ARG A 436 5.21 20.63 2.92
CA ARG A 436 5.96 19.86 1.91
C ARG A 436 7.46 19.79 2.25
N VAL A 437 7.92 18.64 2.72
CA VAL A 437 9.34 18.44 3.06
C VAL A 437 10.15 18.02 1.83
N LYS A 438 10.85 18.98 1.22
CA LYS A 438 11.84 18.72 0.18
C LYS A 438 13.12 18.14 0.80
N LYS A 439 13.60 16.99 0.30
CA LYS A 439 14.91 16.42 0.67
C LYS A 439 15.98 17.12 -0.18
N GLU A 440 16.95 17.79 0.44
CA GLU A 440 18.14 18.26 -0.29
C GLU A 440 18.83 17.07 -0.95
N ARG A 441 18.78 16.99 -2.28
CA ARG A 441 19.66 16.09 -3.03
C ARG A 441 21.04 16.71 -3.05
N ARG A 442 21.84 16.42 -2.02
CA ARG A 442 23.30 16.55 -2.08
C ARG A 442 23.86 15.48 -3.01
N HIS A 443 23.61 15.62 -4.32
CA HIS A 443 24.53 15.08 -5.29
C HIS A 443 25.84 15.82 -5.05
N GLY A 444 26.87 15.07 -4.65
CA GLY A 444 28.16 15.66 -4.32
C GLY A 444 28.71 16.35 -5.56
N THR A 445 28.78 17.67 -5.53
CA THR A 445 29.57 18.44 -6.50
C THR A 445 31.03 18.14 -6.23
N THR A 446 31.54 17.04 -6.76
CA THR A 446 32.97 16.90 -7.04
C THR A 446 33.26 17.91 -8.14
N ALA A 447 33.55 19.14 -7.71
CA ALA A 447 34.12 20.16 -8.57
C ALA A 447 35.45 19.60 -9.07
N ASP A 448 35.53 19.31 -10.37
CA ASP A 448 36.72 18.76 -10.99
C ASP A 448 37.73 19.90 -11.20
N SER A 449 38.43 20.26 -10.13
CA SER A 449 39.53 21.23 -10.15
C SER A 449 40.81 20.55 -10.62
N GLY A 450 40.81 20.09 -11.88
CA GLY A 450 41.95 19.50 -12.59
C GLY A 450 42.26 20.32 -13.84
N GLY A 451 43.04 21.39 -13.69
CA GLY A 451 43.45 22.22 -14.82
C GLY A 451 44.53 21.56 -15.68
N CYS A 452 44.55 21.87 -16.97
CA CYS A 452 45.75 21.78 -17.79
C CYS A 452 45.75 22.93 -18.81
N SER A 453 46.83 23.69 -18.81
CA SER A 453 47.26 24.64 -19.85
C SER A 453 48.08 23.92 -20.91
#